data_AF-A0A968BM15-F1
#
_entry.id   AF-A0A968BM15-F1
#
_cell.length_a   1.000
_cell.length_b   1.000
_cell.length_c   1.000
_cell.angle_alpha   90.00
_cell.angle_beta   90.00
_cell.angle_gamma   90.00
#
_symmetry.space_group_name_H-M   'P 1'
#
loop_
_entity.id
_entity.type
_entity.pdbx_description
1 polymer ?
#
loop_
_entity_poly.entity_id
_entity_poly.type
_entity_poly.pdbx_seq_one_letter_code
_entity_poly.pdbx_strand_id
1 'polypeptide(L)'
;YPFDEMIVAEAPLLHYGMEYPGLNLIGTQLYREHRAELENRVVHEIAHQWWYAQVGNDQVNTPWLDEGLAEYSMSIYYQHVYG
;
A
#
# COMPACT_ATOMS: atom_id res chain seq x y z
N TYR A 1 10.83 3.58 9.20
CA TYR A 1 10.10 4.36 8.18
C TYR A 1 10.97 5.55 7.77
N PRO A 2 11.09 5.87 6.47
CA PRO A 2 12.13 6.79 5.95
C PRO A 2 11.70 8.26 5.80
N PHE A 3 10.40 8.57 5.79
CA PHE A 3 9.88 9.94 5.74
C PHE A 3 9.58 10.47 7.14
N ASP A 4 9.55 11.80 7.29
CA ASP A 4 9.24 12.46 8.58
C ASP A 4 7.79 12.20 9.01
N GLU A 5 6.87 12.03 8.05
CA GLU A 5 5.45 11.81 8.27
C GLU A 5 4.92 10.72 7.32
N MET A 6 3.92 9.97 7.81
CA MET A 6 3.14 9.03 7.01
C MET A 6 1.67 9.42 7.11
N ILE A 7 1.10 9.89 6.01
CA ILE A 7 -0.30 10.27 5.93
C ILE A 7 -1.08 9.13 5.30
N VAL A 8 -2.21 8.77 5.92
CA VAL A 8 -3.21 7.86 5.35
C VAL A 8 -4.52 8.63 5.25
N ALA A 9 -5.03 8.76 4.03
CA ALA A 9 -6.21 9.59 3.76
C ALA A 9 -7.26 8.83 2.91
N GLU A 10 -8.53 9.00 3.25
CA GLU A 10 -9.64 8.51 2.42
C GLU A 10 -9.74 9.34 1.13
N ALA A 11 -9.89 8.67 -0.02
CA ALA A 11 -9.99 9.29 -1.35
C ALA A 11 -11.02 8.58 -2.26
N PRO A 12 -11.62 9.27 -3.26
CA PRO A 12 -12.62 8.70 -4.16
C PRO A 12 -12.01 7.76 -5.23
N LEU A 13 -11.33 6.70 -4.78
CA LEU A 13 -10.62 5.70 -5.58
C LEU A 13 -11.36 4.35 -5.64
N LEU A 14 -12.68 4.33 -5.41
CA LEU A 14 -13.46 3.09 -5.25
C LEU A 14 -12.87 2.21 -4.12
N HIS A 15 -12.41 1.00 -4.43
CA HIS A 15 -11.76 0.06 -3.52
C HIS A 15 -10.24 -0.06 -3.73
N TYR A 16 -9.63 0.85 -4.50
CA TYR A 16 -8.19 0.87 -4.77
C TYR A 16 -7.42 1.74 -3.77
N GLY A 17 -6.09 1.65 -3.81
CA GLY A 17 -5.17 2.56 -3.12
C GLY A 17 -4.29 3.34 -4.09
N MET A 18 -3.48 4.25 -3.55
CA MET A 18 -2.42 4.97 -4.27
C MET A 18 -1.32 5.36 -3.28
N GLU A 19 -0.08 5.14 -3.68
CA GLU A 19 1.07 4.89 -2.82
C GLU A 19 2.10 6.01 -2.75
N TYR A 20 1.69 7.27 -2.98
CA TYR A 20 2.61 8.40 -3.06
C TYR A 20 3.61 8.44 -1.87
N PRO A 21 4.85 8.93 -2.09
CA PRO A 21 5.84 9.03 -1.02
C PRO A 21 5.31 9.88 0.14
N GLY A 22 5.19 9.28 1.33
CA GLY A 22 4.63 9.93 2.52
C GLY A 22 3.09 10.05 2.57
N LEU A 23 2.36 9.67 1.52
CA LEU A 23 0.90 9.80 1.42
C LEU A 23 0.26 8.57 0.78
N ASN A 24 -0.47 7.80 1.58
CA ASN A 24 -1.25 6.66 1.12
C ASN A 24 -2.72 7.07 1.01
N LEU A 25 -3.23 7.11 -0.21
CA LEU A 25 -4.66 7.34 -0.45
C LEU A 25 -5.38 6.01 -0.46
N ILE A 26 -6.49 5.91 0.27
CA ILE A 26 -7.25 4.69 0.44
C ILE A 26 -8.68 4.90 -0.04
N GLY A 27 -9.15 4.02 -0.91
CA GLY A 27 -10.46 4.09 -1.53
C GLY A 27 -11.61 4.13 -0.53
N THR A 28 -12.50 5.09 -0.71
CA THR A 28 -13.72 5.29 0.09
C THR A 28 -14.59 4.03 0.28
N GLN A 29 -14.60 3.09 -0.67
CA GLN A 29 -15.39 1.85 -0.53
C GLN A 29 -14.78 0.89 0.48
N LEU A 30 -13.46 0.91 0.71
CA LEU A 30 -12.79 0.08 1.72
C LEU A 30 -13.21 0.47 3.15
N TYR A 31 -13.62 1.72 3.38
CA TYR A 31 -14.16 2.15 4.66
C TYR A 31 -15.63 1.79 4.86
N ARG A 32 -16.34 1.38 3.79
CA ARG A 32 -17.80 1.19 3.78
C ARG A 32 -18.19 -0.22 3.34
N GLU A 33 -18.09 -0.52 2.05
CA GLU A 33 -18.59 -1.73 1.38
C GLU A 33 -17.61 -2.90 1.47
N HIS A 34 -16.31 -2.60 1.44
CA HIS A 34 -15.21 -3.58 1.36
C HIS A 34 -14.34 -3.58 2.63
N ARG A 35 -14.98 -3.44 3.79
CA ARG A 35 -14.26 -3.22 5.07
C ARG A 35 -13.33 -4.35 5.48
N ALA A 36 -13.60 -5.58 5.05
CA ALA A 36 -12.72 -6.72 5.27
C ALA A 36 -11.39 -6.63 4.51
N GLU A 37 -11.31 -5.81 3.45
CA GLU A 37 -10.13 -5.65 2.59
C GLU A 37 -9.30 -4.41 2.95
N LEU A 38 -9.80 -3.56 3.88
CA LEU A 38 -9.16 -2.30 4.24
C LEU A 38 -7.73 -2.48 4.75
N GLU A 39 -7.52 -3.46 5.63
CA GLU A 39 -6.18 -3.74 6.17
C GLU A 39 -5.24 -4.22 5.06
N ASN A 40 -5.69 -5.16 4.20
CA ASN A 40 -4.90 -5.63 3.06
C ASN A 40 -4.40 -4.46 2.21
N ARG A 41 -5.30 -3.54 1.85
CA ARG A 41 -4.90 -2.38 1.05
C ARG A 41 -4.00 -1.42 1.78
N VAL A 42 -4.30 -1.05 3.03
CA VAL A 42 -3.42 -0.16 3.80
C VAL A 42 -2.00 -0.73 3.91
N VAL A 43 -1.86 -2.02 4.20
CA VAL A 43 -0.55 -2.67 4.31
C VAL A 43 0.18 -2.70 2.97
N HIS A 44 -0.54 -3.01 1.89
CA HIS A 44 0.02 -3.02 0.54
C HIS A 44 0.53 -1.62 0.13
N GLU A 45 -0.27 -0.56 0.27
CA GLU A 45 0.15 0.81 -0.05
C GLU A 45 1.36 1.25 0.79
N ILE A 46 1.39 0.88 2.07
CA ILE A 46 2.52 1.17 2.96
C ILE A 46 3.81 0.47 2.50
N ALA A 47 3.73 -0.72 1.90
CA ALA A 47 4.92 -1.44 1.43
C ALA A 47 5.67 -0.69 0.31
N HIS A 48 4.94 0.02 -0.55
CA HIS A 48 5.53 0.86 -1.60
C HIS A 48 6.37 2.02 -1.05
N GLN A 49 6.21 2.39 0.23
CA GLN A 49 7.08 3.38 0.89
C GLN A 49 8.54 2.91 0.96
N TRP A 50 8.82 1.61 0.78
CA TRP A 50 10.17 1.07 0.61
C TRP A 50 10.51 0.76 -0.84
N TRP A 51 9.66 0.02 -1.57
CA TRP A 51 10.03 -0.50 -2.89
C TRP A 51 10.01 0.55 -4.00
N TYR A 52 8.94 1.31 -4.07
CA TYR A 52 8.83 2.45 -4.98
C TYR A 52 9.55 3.68 -4.42
N ALA A 53 9.24 4.08 -3.19
CA ALA A 53 9.65 5.41 -2.72
C ALA A 53 11.13 5.50 -2.30
N GLN A 54 11.73 4.43 -1.77
CA GLN A 54 13.15 4.44 -1.34
C GLN A 54 14.08 3.70 -2.30
N VAL A 55 13.73 2.47 -2.69
CA VAL A 55 14.54 1.69 -3.63
C VAL A 55 14.44 2.29 -5.04
N GLY A 56 13.30 2.90 -5.38
CA GLY A 56 13.14 3.59 -6.66
C GLY A 56 12.99 2.63 -7.82
N ASN A 57 12.27 1.52 -7.64
CA ASN A 57 11.93 0.65 -8.76
C ASN A 57 11.07 1.38 -9.80
N ASP A 58 11.15 0.93 -11.05
CA ASP A 58 10.41 1.56 -12.16
C ASP A 58 8.99 0.99 -12.21
N GLN A 59 8.05 1.61 -11.50
CA GLN A 59 6.65 1.17 -11.48
C GLN A 59 5.95 1.27 -12.84
N VAL A 60 6.47 2.06 -13.79
CA VAL A 60 5.86 2.21 -15.12
C VAL A 60 6.32 1.10 -16.06
N ASN A 61 7.63 0.84 -16.12
CA ASN A 61 8.20 -0.15 -17.04
C ASN A 61 8.28 -1.56 -16.43
N THR A 62 8.32 -1.67 -15.10
CA THR A 62 8.35 -2.94 -14.36
C THR A 62 7.30 -2.98 -13.23
N PRO A 63 6.00 -2.75 -13.52
CA PRO A 63 4.94 -2.71 -12.50
C PRO A 63 4.86 -4.01 -11.68
N TRP A 64 5.11 -5.16 -12.33
CA TRP A 64 5.08 -6.46 -11.66
C TRP A 64 6.10 -6.57 -10.51
N LEU A 65 7.23 -5.86 -10.60
CA LEU A 65 8.25 -5.88 -9.57
C LEU A 65 7.79 -5.05 -8.37
N ASP A 66 7.13 -3.92 -8.62
CA ASP A 66 6.63 -3.04 -7.55
C ASP A 66 5.45 -3.67 -6.80
N GLU A 67 4.41 -4.02 -7.53
CA GLU A 67 3.21 -4.70 -7.00
C GLU A 67 3.56 -6.04 -6.35
N GLY A 68 4.45 -6.82 -6.98
CA GLY A 68 4.85 -8.12 -6.47
C GLY A 68 5.61 -8.04 -5.14
N LEU A 69 6.48 -7.03 -4.99
CA LEU A 69 7.19 -6.80 -3.73
C LEU A 69 6.26 -6.24 -2.64
N ALA A 70 5.30 -5.37 -3.01
CA ALA A 70 4.28 -4.89 -2.08
C ALA A 70 3.39 -6.03 -1.58
N GLU A 71 2.91 -6.89 -2.48
CA GLU A 71 2.08 -8.05 -2.14
C GLU A 71 2.85 -9.08 -1.31
N TYR A 72 4.12 -9.35 -1.63
CA TYR A 72 4.98 -10.20 -0.82
C TYR A 72 5.17 -9.62 0.59
N SER A 73 5.40 -8.31 0.70
CA SER A 73 5.55 -7.64 2.00
C SER A 73 4.27 -7.72 2.84
N MET A 74 3.10 -7.56 2.20
CA MET A 74 1.80 -7.78 2.83
C MET A 74 1.68 -9.22 3.35
N SER A 75 2.09 -10.22 2.57
CA SER A 75 2.08 -11.63 3.02
C SER A 75 2.94 -11.86 4.26
N ILE A 76 4.13 -11.23 4.32
CA ILE A 76 5.03 -11.31 5.49
C ILE A 76 4.42 -10.59 6.70
N TYR A 77 3.76 -9.44 6.50
CA TYR A 77 3.01 -8.77 7.56
C TYR A 77 1.92 -9.69 8.13
N TYR A 78 1.11 -10.32 7.28
CA TYR A 78 0.04 -11.20 7.75
C TYR A 78 0.58 -12.42 8.48
N GLN A 79 1.67 -13.01 7.97
CA GLN A 79 2.38 -14.07 8.69
C GLN A 79 2.83 -13.58 10.07
N HIS A 80 3.46 -12.41 10.15
CA HIS A 80 3.97 -11.91 11.43
C HIS A 80 2.87 -11.55 12.45
N VAL A 81 1.76 -10.98 12.00
CA VAL A 81 0.69 -10.50 12.88
C VAL A 81 -0.32 -11.59 13.22
N TYR A 82 -0.57 -12.53 12.30
CA TYR A 82 -1.65 -13.51 12.40
C TYR A 82 -1.20 -14.99 12.32
N GLY A 83 0.08 -15.32 12.06
CA GLY A 83 0.57 -16.72 12.03
C GLY A 83 2.02 -16.95 11.61
#